data_AF-A0A537XBH6-F1
#
_entry.id   AF-A0A537XBH6-F1
#
_cell.length_a   1.000
_cell.length_b   1.000
_cell.length_c   1.000
_cell.angle_alpha   90.00
_cell.angle_beta   90.00
_cell.angle_gamma   90.00
#
_symmetry.space_group_name_H-M   'P 1'
#
loop_
_entity.id
_entity.type
_entity.pdbx_description
1 polymer ?
#
loop_
_entity_poly.entity_id
_entity_poly.type
_entity_poly.pdbx_seq_one_letter_code
_entity_poly.pdbx_strand_id
1 'polypeptide(L)' 'MAVAAPPSTLRRGEAAERLGVHPNTLAGWVKRGWLTGVTMPNGEVRFREEEINALRERIYAR' A
#
# COMPACT_ATOMS: atom_id res chain seq x y z
N MET A 1 4.19 -16.00 -18.90
CA MET A 1 4.27 -14.69 -18.22
C MET A 1 2.92 -14.46 -17.56
N ALA A 2 2.82 -14.70 -16.25
CA ALA A 2 1.57 -14.49 -15.51
C ALA A 2 1.30 -12.98 -15.47
N VAL A 3 0.38 -12.52 -16.30
CA VAL A 3 -0.27 -11.22 -16.12
C VAL A 3 -1.03 -11.32 -14.81
N ALA A 4 -0.41 -10.84 -13.74
CA ALA A 4 -1.03 -10.73 -12.42
C ALA A 4 -2.39 -10.05 -12.57
N ALA A 5 -3.36 -10.55 -11.81
CA ALA A 5 -4.75 -10.07 -11.69
C ALA A 5 -4.88 -8.54 -11.82
N PRO A 6 -6.03 -8.00 -12.28
CA PRO A 6 -6.18 -6.55 -12.47
C PRO A 6 -5.61 -5.80 -11.26
N PRO A 7 -4.87 -4.69 -11.44
CA PRO A 7 -4.14 -4.06 -10.34
C PRO A 7 -5.15 -3.55 -9.32
N SER A 8 -5.45 -4.38 -8.32
CA SER A 8 -6.29 -4.08 -7.17
C SER A 8 -5.55 -2.97 -6.42
N THR A 9 -5.93 -1.75 -6.77
CA THR A 9 -5.34 -0.54 -6.20
C THR A 9 -6.17 -0.15 -5.01
N LEU A 10 -5.61 -0.32 -3.83
CA LEU A 10 -6.25 -0.06 -2.56
C LEU A 10 -6.18 1.42 -2.25
N ARG A 11 -7.27 1.93 -1.67
CA ARG A 11 -7.22 3.22 -1.01
C ARG A 11 -6.34 3.13 0.23
N ARG A 12 -5.89 4.28 0.71
CA ARG A 12 -5.10 4.39 1.94
C ARG A 12 -5.75 3.70 3.15
N GLY A 13 -7.08 3.76 3.27
CA GLY A 13 -7.83 3.10 4.34
C GLY A 13 -7.69 1.58 4.26
N GLU A 14 -8.08 0.97 3.15
CA GLU A 14 -7.97 -0.48 2.93
C GLU A 14 -6.53 -1.01 3.09
N ALA A 15 -5.56 -0.27 2.55
CA ALA A 15 -4.15 -0.63 2.68
C ALA A 15 -3.71 -0.64 4.16
N ALA A 16 -4.18 0.34 4.94
CA ALA A 16 -3.87 0.45 6.36
C ALA A 16 -4.54 -0.68 7.16
N GLU A 17 -5.81 -1.00 6.87
CA GLU A 17 -6.53 -2.12 7.49
C GLU A 17 -5.84 -3.46 7.23
N ARG A 18 -5.39 -3.72 5.99
CA ARG A 18 -4.66 -4.95 5.65
C ARG A 18 -3.31 -5.08 6.34
N LEU A 19 -2.63 -3.96 6.55
CA LEU A 19 -1.38 -3.92 7.30
C LEU A 19 -1.58 -3.90 8.82
N GLY A 20 -2.82 -3.75 9.29
CA GLY A 20 -3.12 -3.56 10.72
C GLY A 20 -2.53 -2.28 11.30
N VAL A 21 -2.31 -1.25 10.48
CA VAL A 21 -1.76 0.04 10.90
C VAL A 21 -2.76 1.16 10.72
N HIS A 22 -2.53 2.29 11.40
CA HIS A 22 -3.33 3.49 11.19
C HIS A 22 -3.04 4.14 9.82
N PRO A 23 -4.04 4.66 9.09
CA PRO A 23 -3.83 5.29 7.77
C PRO A 23 -2.86 6.47 7.80
N ASN A 24 -2.75 7.16 8.94
CA ASN A 24 -1.77 8.23 9.12
C ASN A 24 -0.33 7.69 9.22
N THR A 25 -0.13 6.50 9.80
CA THR A 25 1.16 5.79 9.79
C THR A 25 1.54 5.40 8.38
N LEU A 26 0.58 4.91 7.59
CA LEU A 26 0.78 4.58 6.18
C LEU A 26 1.18 5.82 5.36
N ALA A 27 0.52 6.96 5.58
CA ALA A 27 0.90 8.24 4.96
C ALA A 27 2.33 8.68 5.34
N GLY A 28 2.72 8.44 6.60
CA GLY A 28 4.09 8.65 7.05
C GLY A 28 5.11 7.76 6.34
N TRP A 29 4.79 6.49 6.09
CA TRP A 29 5.66 5.57 5.34
C TRP A 29 5.85 6.01 3.89
N VAL A 30 4.81 6.49 3.23
CA VAL A 30 4.93 7.05 1.87
C VAL A 30 5.82 8.27 1.86
N LYS A 31 5.63 9.20 2.80
CA LYS A 31 6.50 10.38 2.93
C LYS A 31 7.96 10.01 3.21
N ARG A 32 8.19 8.91 3.94
CA ARG A 32 9.53 8.37 4.21
C ARG A 32 10.13 7.56 3.05
N GLY A 33 9.38 7.31 1.98
CA GLY A 33 9.82 6.48 0.85
C GLY A 33 9.85 4.98 1.14
N TRP A 34 9.17 4.52 2.20
CA TRP A 34 9.10 3.11 2.57
C TRP A 34 8.03 2.34 1.77
N LEU A 35 7.08 3.06 1.19
CA LEU A 35 5.96 2.54 0.43
C LEU A 35 5.67 3.46 -0.75
N THR A 36 5.40 2.90 -1.93
CA THR A 36 5.05 3.70 -3.11
C THR A 36 3.55 3.95 -3.13
N GLY A 37 3.16 5.19 -2.86
CA GLY A 37 1.78 5.66 -3.05
C GLY A 37 1.62 6.33 -4.41
N VAL A 38 0.79 5.77 -5.30
CA VAL A 38 0.44 6.43 -6.56
C VAL A 38 -0.62 7.47 -6.27
N THR A 39 -0.26 8.75 -6.39
CA THR A 39 -1.21 9.85 -6.23
C THR A 39 -1.98 10.02 -7.53
N MET A 40 -3.29 9.85 -7.45
CA MET A 40 -4.20 10.09 -8.56
C MET A 40 -4.44 11.60 -8.74
N PRO A 41 -4.82 12.05 -9.95
CA PRO A 41 -5.10 13.47 -10.22
C PRO A 41 -6.24 14.06 -9.38
N ASN A 42 -7.06 13.22 -8.73
CA ASN A 42 -8.09 13.63 -7.78
C ASN A 42 -7.58 13.82 -6.33
N GLY A 43 -6.27 13.67 -6.09
CA GLY A 43 -5.65 13.80 -4.76
C GLY A 43 -5.73 12.54 -3.90
N GLU A 44 -6.36 11.46 -4.37
CA GLU A 44 -6.36 10.18 -3.67
C GLU A 44 -5.03 9.45 -3.87
N VAL A 45 -4.53 8.83 -2.81
CA VAL A 45 -3.36 7.95 -2.89
C VAL A 45 -3.83 6.52 -2.96
N ARG A 46 -3.41 5.83 -4.02
CA ARG A 46 -3.65 4.42 -4.21
C ARG A 46 -2.37 3.60 -4.07
N PHE A 47 -2.55 2.42 -3.51
CA PHE A 47 -1.48 1.47 -3.23
C PHE A 47 -1.74 0.19 -4.00
N ARG A 48 -0.70 -0.40 -4.57
CA ARG A 48 -0.84 -1.73 -5.17
C ARG A 48 -0.96 -2.76 -4.06
N GLU A 49 -1.98 -3.60 -4.15
CA GLU A 49 -2.20 -4.69 -3.20
C GLU A 49 -0.96 -5.59 -3.05
N GLU A 50 -0.26 -5.89 -4.15
CA GLU A 50 0.97 -6.69 -4.16
C GLU A 50 2.08 -6.06 -3.30
N GLU A 51 2.30 -4.75 -3.40
CA GLU A 51 3.30 -4.06 -2.58
C GLU A 51 2.90 -4.04 -1.10
N ILE A 52 1.61 -3.88 -0.81
CA ILE A 52 1.10 -3.91 0.56
C ILE A 52 1.33 -5.29 1.17
N ASN A 53 1.03 -6.36 0.43
CA ASN A 53 1.26 -7.72 0.90
C ASN A 53 2.76 -8.03 1.06
N ALA A 54 3.59 -7.67 0.08
CA ALA A 54 5.05 -7.85 0.18
C ALA A 54 5.64 -7.07 1.37
N LEU A 55 5.17 -5.84 1.63
CA LEU A 55 5.59 -5.05 2.78
C LEU A 55 5.15 -5.71 4.10
N ARG A 56 3.91 -6.21 4.16
CA ARG A 56 3.39 -6.96 5.31
C ARG A 56 4.30 -8.15 5.59
N GLU A 57 4.60 -8.96 4.58
CA GLU A 57 5.51 -10.10 4.71
C GLU A 57 6.89 -9.65 5.21
N ARG A 58 7.45 -8.57 4.68
CA ARG A 58 8.75 -8.05 5.14
C ARG A 58 8.76 -7.58 6.61
N ILE A 59 7.65 -7.02 7.10
CA ILE A 59 7.52 -6.54 8.49
C ILE A 59 7.29 -7.71 9.46
N TYR A 60 6.45 -8.69 9.07
CA TYR A 60 6.00 -9.78 9.94
C TYR A 60 6.78 -11.09 9.77
N ALA A 61 7.62 -11.26 8.76
CA ALA A 61 8.50 -12.44 8.60
C ALA A 61 9.68 -12.45 9.59
N ARG A 62 9.47 -11.95 10.81
CA ARG A 62 10.45 -11.86 11.90
C ARG A 62 10.22 -12.96 12.92
#